data_AF-W1PXP7-F1
#
_entry.id   AF-W1PXP7-F1
#
_cell.length_a   1.000
_cell.length_b   1.000
_cell.length_c   1.000
_cell.angle_alpha   90.00
_cell.angle_beta   90.00
_cell.angle_gamma   90.00
#
_symmetry.space_group_name_H-M   'P 1'
#
loop_
_entity.id
_entity.type
_entity.pdbx_description
1 polymer ?
#
loop_
_entity_poly.entity_id
_entity_poly.type
_entity_poly.pdbx_seq_one_letter_code
_entity_poly.pdbx_strand_id
1 'polypeptide(L)'
;MVCCGLGGGSLVNAAVLMPTPVRATRDPRWPDEWRKEWEISEASASSMLRPQKVPMAFGNGRVMEEIADEIEDSSPSMVRLAVKFSNEPGLPRLEKCLACGNCLAGCPYNAKNSMDKNYLALAIEASLSYYSISCFS
;
A
#
# COMPACT_ATOMS: atom_id res chain seq x y z
N MET A 1 0.81 17.32 2.67
CA MET A 1 1.97 17.14 3.57
C MET A 1 3.01 16.32 2.84
N VAL A 2 4.24 16.81 2.71
CA VAL A 2 5.36 16.08 2.07
C VAL A 2 6.34 15.72 3.19
N CYS A 3 6.83 14.49 3.20
CA CYS A 3 7.79 14.02 4.20
C CYS A 3 9.17 13.82 3.54
N CYS A 4 10.22 14.22 4.23
CA CYS A 4 11.61 13.99 3.86
C CYS A 4 12.18 12.91 4.80
N GLY A 5 12.24 11.67 4.32
CA GLY A 5 12.79 10.53 5.04
C GLY A 5 12.97 9.34 4.09
N LEU A 6 13.71 8.31 4.50
CA LEU A 6 13.86 7.07 3.73
C LEU A 6 12.47 6.44 3.54
N GLY A 7 11.97 6.44 2.30
CA GLY A 7 10.60 6.02 1.96
C GLY A 7 9.63 7.15 1.59
N GLY A 8 10.02 8.42 1.79
CA GLY A 8 9.30 9.60 1.32
C GLY A 8 7.85 9.66 1.78
N GLY A 9 6.93 9.98 0.85
CA GLY A 9 5.50 10.11 1.14
C GLY A 9 4.83 8.84 1.69
N SER A 10 5.40 7.66 1.44
CA SER A 10 4.86 6.40 1.97
C SER A 10 4.90 6.34 3.51
N LEU A 11 5.79 7.11 4.15
CA LEU A 11 5.89 7.21 5.60
C LEU A 11 4.68 7.90 6.22
N VAL A 12 4.03 8.83 5.50
CA VAL A 12 2.96 9.70 6.04
C VAL A 12 1.65 9.62 5.27
N ASN A 13 1.57 8.83 4.20
CA ASN A 13 0.28 8.56 3.56
C ASN A 13 -0.57 7.55 4.37
N ALA A 14 -1.84 7.44 4.02
CA ALA A 14 -2.77 6.51 4.66
C ALA A 14 -2.62 5.04 4.19
N ALA A 15 -1.59 4.74 3.37
CA ALA A 15 -1.41 3.45 2.70
C ALA A 15 -2.63 2.97 1.91
N VAL A 16 -3.47 3.89 1.42
CA VAL A 16 -4.64 3.57 0.58
C VAL A 16 -4.18 3.19 -0.82
N LEU A 17 -4.61 2.02 -1.29
CA LEU A 17 -4.48 1.58 -2.67
C LEU A 17 -5.87 1.55 -3.31
N MET A 18 -6.01 2.38 -4.33
CA MET A 18 -7.20 2.38 -5.18
C MET A 18 -6.88 1.59 -6.45
N PRO A 19 -7.78 0.70 -6.91
CA PRO A 19 -7.64 0.12 -8.24
C PRO A 19 -7.67 1.24 -9.27
N THR A 20 -6.94 1.02 -10.37
CA THR A 20 -6.90 2.02 -11.44
C THR A 20 -8.29 2.17 -12.08
N PRO A 21 -8.90 3.37 -12.08
CA PRO A 21 -10.17 3.55 -12.75
C PRO A 21 -9.97 3.50 -14.27
N VAL A 22 -10.92 2.91 -15.00
CA VAL A 22 -10.86 2.75 -16.47
C VAL A 22 -10.65 4.09 -17.19
N ARG A 23 -11.16 5.19 -16.63
CA ARG A 23 -10.93 6.54 -17.18
C ARG A 23 -9.46 6.95 -17.19
N ALA A 24 -8.67 6.51 -16.20
CA ALA A 24 -7.27 6.86 -16.09
C ALA A 24 -6.43 6.12 -17.12
N THR A 25 -6.71 4.83 -17.38
CA THR A 25 -5.96 4.04 -18.38
C THR A 25 -6.25 4.47 -19.82
N ARG A 26 -7.43 5.06 -20.07
CA ARG A 26 -7.85 5.58 -21.37
C ARG A 26 -7.51 7.05 -21.61
N ASP A 27 -6.94 7.75 -20.63
CA ASP A 27 -6.60 9.16 -20.77
C ASP A 27 -5.47 9.31 -21.83
N PRO A 28 -5.66 10.12 -22.88
CA PRO A 28 -4.69 10.29 -23.95
C PRO A 28 -3.43 11.03 -23.51
N ARG A 29 -3.39 11.61 -22.30
CA ARG A 29 -2.18 12.23 -21.75
C ARG A 29 -1.11 11.21 -21.37
N TRP A 30 -1.45 9.93 -21.22
CA TRP A 30 -0.48 8.88 -20.98
C TRP A 30 0.18 8.39 -22.27
N PRO A 31 1.48 8.08 -22.27
CA PRO A 31 2.14 7.43 -23.40
C PRO A 31 1.49 6.07 -23.73
N ASP A 32 1.33 5.78 -25.02
CA ASP A 32 0.70 4.53 -25.47
C ASP A 32 1.51 3.29 -25.08
N GLU A 33 2.83 3.41 -24.92
CA GLU A 33 3.69 2.30 -24.50
C GLU A 33 3.31 1.78 -23.11
N TRP A 34 2.95 2.68 -22.19
CA TRP A 34 2.64 2.32 -20.81
C TRP A 34 1.35 1.51 -20.71
N ARG A 35 0.43 1.70 -21.66
CA ARG A 35 -0.83 0.96 -21.71
C ARG A 35 -0.61 -0.54 -21.95
N LYS A 36 0.50 -0.92 -22.62
CA LYS A 36 0.85 -2.33 -22.89
C LYS A 36 1.34 -3.07 -21.65
N GLU A 37 2.01 -2.38 -20.75
CA GLU A 37 2.61 -2.96 -19.53
C GLU A 37 1.82 -2.66 -18.25
N TRP A 38 0.67 -1.98 -18.39
CA TRP A 38 -0.12 -1.50 -17.26
C TRP A 38 -0.51 -2.62 -16.30
N GLU A 39 -1.14 -3.66 -16.81
CA GLU A 39 -1.66 -4.78 -16.00
C GLU A 39 -0.53 -5.54 -15.30
N ILE A 40 0.61 -5.70 -15.98
CA ILE A 40 1.80 -6.35 -15.43
C ILE A 40 2.37 -5.53 -14.28
N SER A 41 2.48 -4.21 -14.48
CA SER A 41 2.98 -3.28 -13.47
C SER A 41 2.05 -3.18 -12.26
N GLU A 42 0.74 -3.12 -12.48
CA GLU A 42 -0.27 -3.08 -11.42
C GLU A 42 -0.28 -4.38 -10.62
N ALA A 43 -0.16 -5.54 -11.29
CA ALA A 43 -0.05 -6.84 -10.64
C ALA A 43 1.23 -6.95 -9.80
N SER A 44 2.36 -6.50 -10.34
CA SER A 44 3.65 -6.46 -9.64
C SER A 44 3.59 -5.57 -8.40
N ALA A 45 3.07 -4.34 -8.54
CA ALA A 45 2.87 -3.42 -7.43
C ALA A 45 1.92 -3.98 -6.37
N SER A 46 0.82 -4.62 -6.79
CA SER A 46 -0.14 -5.26 -5.88
C SER A 46 0.48 -6.43 -5.11
N SER A 47 1.30 -7.25 -5.78
CA SER A 47 2.03 -8.36 -5.15
C SER A 47 3.00 -7.87 -4.07
N MET A 48 3.72 -6.79 -4.36
CA MET A 48 4.68 -6.18 -3.45
C MET A 48 4.02 -5.44 -2.28
N LEU A 49 2.99 -4.64 -2.55
CA LEU A 49 2.33 -3.81 -1.54
C LEU A 49 1.33 -4.60 -0.68
N ARG A 50 0.84 -5.73 -1.20
CA ARG A 50 -0.11 -6.64 -0.52
C ARG A 50 -1.33 -5.92 0.05
N PRO A 51 -2.14 -5.28 -0.80
CA PRO A 51 -3.32 -4.54 -0.34
C PRO A 51 -4.32 -5.48 0.35
N GLN A 52 -4.61 -5.21 1.62
CA GLN A 52 -5.56 -5.97 2.43
C GLN A 52 -6.84 -5.16 2.67
N LYS A 53 -7.98 -5.85 2.76
CA LYS A 53 -9.21 -5.24 3.28
C LYS A 53 -9.05 -5.01 4.78
N VAL A 54 -9.62 -3.92 5.27
CA VAL A 54 -9.65 -3.62 6.70
C VAL A 54 -10.64 -4.59 7.38
N PRO A 55 -10.21 -5.45 8.31
CA PRO A 55 -11.07 -6.49 8.89
C PRO A 55 -11.95 -5.98 10.04
N MET A 56 -11.92 -4.68 10.33
CA MET A 56 -12.59 -4.07 11.46
C MET A 56 -13.47 -2.91 11.01
N ALA A 57 -14.67 -2.84 11.56
CA ALA A 57 -15.57 -1.70 11.39
C ALA A 57 -15.33 -0.71 12.52
N PHE A 58 -14.96 0.53 12.17
CA PHE A 58 -14.85 1.64 13.10
C PHE A 58 -16.22 2.29 13.32
N GLY A 59 -16.41 2.97 14.46
CA GLY A 59 -17.71 3.58 14.79
C GLY A 59 -18.24 4.52 13.71
N ASN A 60 -17.37 5.36 13.14
CA ASN A 60 -17.71 6.22 12.01
C ASN A 60 -18.03 5.42 10.74
N GLY A 61 -17.33 4.31 10.48
CA GLY A 61 -17.59 3.45 9.33
C GLY A 61 -18.99 2.85 9.37
N ARG A 62 -19.46 2.44 10.55
CA ARG A 62 -20.81 1.89 10.75
C ARG A 62 -21.90 2.94 10.49
N VAL A 63 -21.74 4.14 11.07
CA VAL A 63 -22.68 5.25 10.84
C VAL A 63 -22.73 5.64 9.36
N MET A 64 -21.58 5.66 8.68
CA MET A 64 -21.53 5.94 7.24
C MET A 64 -22.21 4.83 6.43
N GLU A 65 -22.12 3.57 6.85
CA GLU A 65 -22.80 2.43 6.22
C GLU A 65 -24.32 2.50 6.41
N GLU A 66 -24.79 2.92 7.59
CA GLU A 66 -26.22 3.15 7.84
C GLU A 66 -26.80 4.26 6.95
N ILE A 67 -26.06 5.35 6.75
CA ILE A 67 -26.48 6.46 5.88
C ILE A 67 -26.34 6.09 4.39
N ALA A 68 -25.43 5.18 4.06
CA ALA A 68 -25.14 4.77 2.69
C ALA A 68 -26.37 4.12 2.02
N ASP A 69 -27.24 3.47 2.77
CA ASP A 69 -28.49 2.88 2.25
C ASP A 69 -29.51 3.94 1.83
N GLU A 70 -29.40 5.17 2.33
CA GLU A 70 -30.28 6.30 1.99
C GLU A 70 -29.81 7.08 0.75
N ILE A 71 -28.59 6.80 0.27
CA ILE A 71 -27.97 7.51 -0.86
C ILE A 71 -28.11 6.66 -2.13
N GLU A 72 -28.82 7.19 -3.12
CA GLU A 72 -28.92 6.58 -4.44
C GLU A 72 -27.52 6.52 -5.10
N ASP A 73 -27.18 5.37 -5.69
CA ASP A 73 -25.85 5.07 -6.28
C ASP A 73 -24.68 4.95 -5.28
N SER A 74 -25.00 4.77 -4.00
CA SER A 74 -24.06 4.35 -2.97
C SER A 74 -23.51 2.95 -3.26
N SER A 75 -22.19 2.80 -3.21
CA SER A 75 -21.53 1.49 -3.23
C SER A 75 -20.46 1.41 -2.15
N PRO A 76 -20.33 0.27 -1.45
CA PRO A 76 -19.29 0.09 -0.45
C PRO A 76 -17.90 0.32 -1.07
N SER A 77 -17.17 1.29 -0.53
CA SER A 77 -15.83 1.57 -1.04
C SER A 77 -14.91 0.36 -0.80
N MET A 78 -14.40 -0.25 -1.86
CA MET A 78 -13.48 -1.40 -1.78
C MET A 78 -12.04 -0.95 -1.48
N VAL A 79 -11.89 -0.03 -0.52
CA VAL A 79 -10.58 0.53 -0.18
C VAL A 79 -9.73 -0.57 0.44
N ARG A 80 -8.56 -0.79 -0.15
CA ARG A 80 -7.56 -1.70 0.38
C ARG A 80 -6.37 -0.91 0.90
N LEU A 81 -5.77 -1.39 1.97
CA LEU A 81 -4.62 -0.74 2.60
C LEU A 81 -3.38 -1.64 2.52
N ALA A 82 -2.22 -1.05 2.23
CA ALA A 82 -0.92 -1.71 2.39
C ALA A 82 -0.49 -1.71 3.87
N VAL A 83 -1.26 -2.41 4.69
CA VAL A 83 -1.10 -2.53 6.14
C VAL A 83 -1.30 -3.99 6.52
N LYS A 84 -0.45 -4.51 7.41
CA LYS A 84 -0.58 -5.88 7.91
C LYS A 84 -1.66 -5.94 9.00
N PHE A 85 -2.81 -6.52 8.68
CA PHE A 85 -3.91 -6.71 9.64
C PHE A 85 -3.96 -8.11 10.26
N SER A 86 -3.37 -9.10 9.59
CA SER A 86 -3.33 -10.50 10.02
C SER A 86 -1.90 -10.96 10.28
N ASN A 87 -1.76 -12.08 10.98
CA ASN A 87 -0.47 -12.74 11.21
C ASN A 87 -0.03 -13.60 10.01
N GLU A 88 -0.64 -13.39 8.84
CA GLU A 88 -0.34 -14.16 7.64
C GLU A 88 1.15 -14.03 7.26
N PRO A 89 1.80 -15.15 6.88
CA PRO A 89 3.19 -15.14 6.48
C PRO A 89 3.44 -14.29 5.22
N GLY A 90 4.65 -13.73 5.15
CA GLY A 90 5.18 -13.04 3.96
C GLY A 90 5.28 -11.52 4.05
N LEU A 91 4.99 -10.92 5.21
CA LEU A 91 5.51 -9.61 5.59
C LEU A 91 6.29 -9.76 6.91
N PRO A 92 7.47 -10.41 6.90
CA PRO A 92 8.21 -10.76 8.11
C PRO A 92 8.76 -9.51 8.85
N ARG A 93 8.93 -8.40 8.13
CA ARG A 93 9.44 -7.13 8.68
C ARG A 93 8.35 -6.25 9.31
N LEU A 94 7.09 -6.67 9.26
CA LEU A 94 5.95 -5.88 9.73
C LEU A 94 5.25 -6.54 10.92
N GLU A 95 4.77 -5.70 11.82
CA GLU A 95 3.94 -6.10 12.95
C GLU A 95 2.45 -6.00 12.61
N LYS A 96 1.60 -6.63 13.42
CA LYS A 96 0.15 -6.55 13.24
C LYS A 96 -0.35 -5.14 13.61
N CYS A 97 -1.23 -4.59 12.78
CA CYS A 97 -1.89 -3.31 13.05
C CYS A 97 -2.77 -3.37 14.30
N LEU A 98 -2.58 -2.38 15.19
CA LEU A 98 -3.34 -2.20 16.43
C LEU A 98 -4.50 -1.20 16.30
N ALA A 99 -4.85 -0.78 15.07
CA ALA A 99 -5.96 0.13 14.81
C ALA A 99 -5.86 1.52 15.48
N CYS A 100 -4.64 2.02 15.73
CA CYS A 100 -4.40 3.27 16.48
C CYS A 100 -4.75 4.58 15.74
N GLY A 101 -5.11 4.55 14.46
CA GLY A 101 -5.46 5.74 13.68
C GLY A 101 -4.31 6.69 13.30
N ASN A 102 -3.06 6.42 13.69
CA ASN A 102 -1.94 7.35 13.49
C ASN A 102 -1.28 7.29 12.09
N CYS A 103 -1.97 6.76 11.07
CA CYS A 103 -1.37 6.41 9.77
C CYS A 103 -0.71 7.61 9.05
N LEU A 104 -1.28 8.81 9.19
CA LEU A 104 -0.83 10.03 8.51
C LEU A 104 0.39 10.69 9.16
N ALA A 105 0.66 10.40 10.43
CA ALA A 105 1.85 10.89 11.13
C ALA A 105 3.04 9.92 11.04
N GLY A 106 2.82 8.73 10.47
CA GLY A 106 3.74 7.60 10.54
C GLY A 106 3.26 6.53 11.50
N CYS A 107 3.32 5.27 11.07
CA CYS A 107 2.86 4.15 11.88
C CYS A 107 3.92 3.83 12.97
N PRO A 108 3.62 4.08 14.27
CA PRO A 108 4.59 3.87 15.34
C PRO A 108 4.80 2.37 15.65
N TYR A 109 3.82 1.54 15.30
CA TYR A 109 3.81 0.10 15.57
C TYR A 109 4.28 -0.73 14.38
N ASN A 110 4.98 -0.15 13.41
CA ASN A 110 5.59 -0.90 12.32
C ASN A 110 4.64 -1.80 11.50
N ALA A 111 3.35 -1.45 11.40
CA ALA A 111 2.35 -2.26 10.67
C ALA A 111 2.11 -1.83 9.22
N LYS A 112 2.52 -0.60 8.86
CA LYS A 112 2.40 -0.07 7.50
C LYS A 112 3.52 -0.61 6.61
N ASN A 113 3.15 -1.13 5.44
CA ASN A 113 4.09 -1.62 4.42
C ASN A 113 4.65 -0.43 3.60
N SER A 114 5.33 0.49 4.29
CA SER A 114 5.97 1.66 3.68
C SER A 114 7.22 1.28 2.87
N MET A 115 7.66 2.15 1.98
CA MET A 115 8.69 1.82 0.97
C MET A 115 10.05 1.49 1.58
N ASP A 116 10.36 2.03 2.76
CA ASP A 116 11.53 1.69 3.59
C ASP A 116 11.53 0.23 4.05
N LYS A 117 10.35 -0.36 4.28
CA LYS A 117 10.17 -1.73 4.76
C LYS A 117 9.90 -2.73 3.63
N ASN A 118 9.73 -2.21 2.42
CA ASN A 118 9.39 -2.96 1.23
C ASN A 118 10.52 -2.85 0.20
N TYR A 119 10.31 -2.10 -0.89
CA TYR A 119 11.24 -1.98 -2.01
C TYR A 119 12.66 -1.58 -1.59
N LEU A 120 12.81 -0.60 -0.70
CA LEU A 120 14.15 -0.14 -0.29
C LEU A 120 14.87 -1.19 0.57
N ALA A 121 14.15 -1.87 1.46
CA ALA A 121 14.73 -2.97 2.24
C ALA A 121 15.27 -4.07 1.32
N LEU A 122 14.46 -4.52 0.35
CA LEU A 122 14.86 -5.54 -0.61
C LEU A 122 16.04 -5.10 -1.49
N ALA A 123 16.06 -3.84 -1.93
CA ALA A 123 17.17 -3.31 -2.71
C ALA A 123 18.48 -3.30 -1.92
N ILE A 124 18.43 -2.95 -0.63
CA ILE A 124 19.60 -2.96 0.27
C ILE A 124 20.08 -4.40 0.51
N GLU A 125 19.17 -5.33 0.78
CA GLU A 125 19.50 -6.76 0.98
C GLU A 125 20.14 -7.40 -0.25
N ALA A 126 19.59 -7.11 -1.43
CA ALA A 126 20.18 -7.57 -2.68
C ALA A 126 21.58 -6.99 -2.87
N SER A 127 21.76 -5.69 -2.65
CA SER A 127 23.05 -5.02 -2.78
C SER A 127 24.11 -5.60 -1.83
N LEU A 128 23.77 -5.83 -0.56
CA LEU A 128 24.68 -6.44 0.42
C LEU A 128 25.09 -7.86 0.01
N SER A 129 24.15 -8.63 -0.56
CA SER A 129 24.43 -9.98 -1.06
C SER A 129 25.39 -9.96 -2.27
N TYR A 130 25.24 -8.99 -3.18
CA TYR A 130 26.20 -8.79 -4.28
C TYR A 130 27.59 -8.43 -3.78
N TYR A 131 27.71 -7.49 -2.82
CA TYR A 131 28.99 -7.11 -2.23
C TYR A 131 29.68 -8.29 -1.53
N SER A 132 28.93 -9.11 -0.77
CA SER A 132 29.50 -10.30 -0.13
C SER A 132 30.05 -11.29 -1.16
N ILE A 133 29.34 -11.54 -2.27
CA ILE A 133 29.82 -12.47 -3.31
C ILE A 133 31.09 -11.93 -3.99
N SER A 134 31.13 -10.62 -4.28
CA SER A 134 32.29 -9.98 -4.92
C SER A 134 33.55 -9.93 -4.05
N CYS A 135 33.42 -9.98 -2.72
CA CYS A 135 34.57 -10.00 -1.81
C CYS A 135 35.18 -11.40 -1.61
N PHE A 136 34.47 -12.45 -2.03
CA PHE A 136 34.91 -13.85 -1.97
C PHE A 136 35.25 -14.44 -3.35
N SER A 137 35.33 -13.61 -4.40
CA SER A 137 35.78 -13.96 -5.76
C SER A 137 37.09 -13.26 -6.08
#